data_AF-A0A7L2BCD5-F1
#
_entry.id   AF-A0A7L2BCD5-F1
#
_cell.length_a   1.000
_cell.length_b   1.000
_cell.length_c   1.000
_cell.angle_alpha   90.00
_cell.angle_beta   90.00
_cell.angle_gamma   90.00
#
_symmetry.space_group_name_H-M   'P 1'
#
loop_
_entity.id
_entity.type
_entity.pdbx_description
1 polymer ?
#
loop_
_entity_poly.entity_id
_entity_poly.type
_entity_poly.pdbx_seq_one_letter_code
_entity_poly.pdbx_strand_id
1 'polypeptide(L)'
;QLDFWLAPRGVGHPVDVRVPFPSLQPVKAHLEANGISYSIMIKDVQALVDHERMEMLRSRRQLPLSTNTFDYDTYHSLDEV
;
A
#
# COMPACT_ATOMS: atom_id res chain seq x y z
N GLN A 1 -5.88 3.91 -14.53
CA GLN A 1 -5.91 2.44 -14.39
C GLN A 1 -6.12 2.13 -12.92
N LEU A 2 -7.10 1.29 -12.60
CA LEU A 2 -7.36 0.85 -11.21
C LEU A 2 -6.46 -0.32 -10.85
N ASP A 3 -6.15 -0.45 -9.57
CA ASP A 3 -5.22 -1.44 -9.04
C ASP A 3 -5.92 -2.20 -7.90
N PHE A 4 -6.17 -3.49 -8.09
CA PHE A 4 -6.95 -4.32 -7.17
C PHE A 4 -6.00 -5.01 -6.18
N TRP A 5 -6.04 -4.58 -4.93
CA TRP A 5 -5.27 -5.18 -3.84
C TRP A 5 -5.94 -6.44 -3.30
N LEU A 6 -7.27 -6.42 -3.23
CA LEU A 6 -8.08 -7.60 -2.96
C LEU A 6 -9.05 -7.78 -4.12
N ALA A 7 -8.77 -8.76 -4.96
CA ALA A 7 -9.56 -9.04 -6.15
C ALA A 7 -10.99 -9.54 -5.79
N PRO A 8 -11.97 -9.36 -6.69
CA PRO A 8 -13.30 -9.92 -6.51
C PRO A 8 -13.27 -11.45 -6.37
N ARG A 9 -13.86 -11.97 -5.29
CA ARG A 9 -13.92 -13.42 -4.98
C ARG A 9 -15.32 -14.02 -5.03
N GLY A 10 -16.34 -13.17 -5.07
CA GLY A 10 -17.74 -13.57 -5.08
C GLY A 10 -18.63 -12.51 -4.44
N VAL A 11 -19.94 -12.71 -4.54
CA VAL A 11 -20.94 -11.81 -3.91
C VAL A 11 -20.74 -11.80 -2.40
N GLY A 12 -20.90 -10.62 -1.78
CA GLY A 12 -20.77 -10.43 -0.34
C GLY A 12 -19.33 -10.39 0.20
N HIS A 13 -18.32 -10.62 -0.63
CA HIS A 13 -16.91 -10.49 -0.23
C HIS A 13 -16.40 -9.08 -0.53
N PRO A 14 -15.56 -8.49 0.34
CA PRO A 14 -14.99 -7.18 0.09
C PRO A 14 -14.01 -7.20 -1.09
N VAL A 15 -13.85 -6.03 -1.70
CA VAL A 15 -12.90 -5.75 -2.80
C VAL A 15 -12.13 -4.50 -2.40
N ASP A 16 -10.80 -4.58 -2.43
CA ASP A 16 -9.92 -3.47 -2.10
C ASP A 16 -9.25 -2.97 -3.37
N VAL A 17 -9.42 -1.68 -3.67
CA VAL A 17 -8.88 -1.04 -4.88
C VAL A 17 -8.14 0.22 -4.51
N ARG A 18 -6.90 0.33 -4.98
CA ARG A 18 -6.18 1.59 -5.05
C ARG A 18 -6.64 2.36 -6.29
N VAL A 19 -7.19 3.54 -6.03
CA VAL A 19 -7.67 4.47 -7.07
C VAL A 19 -6.64 5.59 -7.26
N PRO A 20 -6.06 5.77 -8.46
CA PRO A 20 -5.21 6.93 -8.73
C PRO A 20 -5.99 8.25 -8.56
N PHE A 21 -5.31 9.28 -8.06
CA PHE A 21 -5.94 10.58 -7.78
C PHE A 21 -6.78 11.16 -8.95
N PRO A 22 -6.31 11.13 -10.21
CA PRO A 22 -7.12 11.64 -11.34
C PRO A 22 -8.44 10.89 -11.57
N SER A 23 -8.53 9.64 -11.11
CA SER A 23 -9.71 8.78 -11.27
C SER A 23 -10.60 8.74 -10.02
N LEU A 24 -10.25 9.45 -8.94
CA LEU A 24 -10.96 9.35 -7.66
C LEU A 24 -12.42 9.79 -7.76
N GLN A 25 -12.70 10.95 -8.38
CA GLN A 25 -14.07 11.47 -8.51
C GLN A 25 -14.93 10.61 -9.45
N PRO A 26 -14.46 10.23 -10.67
CA PRO A 26 -15.22 9.33 -11.53
C PRO A 26 -15.56 7.99 -10.89
N VAL A 27 -14.64 7.39 -10.12
CA VAL A 27 -14.88 6.11 -9.45
C VAL A 27 -15.92 6.25 -8.35
N LYS A 28 -15.82 7.28 -7.50
CA LYS A 28 -16.84 7.53 -6.46
C LYS A 28 -18.23 7.73 -7.05
N ALA A 29 -18.34 8.58 -8.07
CA ALA A 29 -19.60 8.81 -8.77
C ALA A 29 -20.16 7.50 -9.37
N HIS A 30 -19.31 6.65 -9.93
CA HIS A 30 -19.74 5.34 -10.45
C HIS A 30 -20.24 4.41 -9.35
N LEU A 31 -19.56 4.32 -8.21
CA LEU A 31 -20.00 3.50 -7.08
C LEU A 31 -21.34 3.98 -6.53
N GLU A 32 -21.50 5.29 -6.35
CA GLU A 32 -22.73 5.93 -5.84
C GLU A 32 -23.91 5.73 -6.79
N ALA A 33 -23.70 5.94 -8.11
CA ALA A 33 -24.73 5.73 -9.12
C ALA A 33 -25.23 4.28 -9.21
N ASN A 34 -24.39 3.31 -8.82
CA ASN A 34 -24.74 1.88 -8.82
C ASN A 34 -25.14 1.38 -7.41
N GLY A 35 -25.26 2.25 -6.41
CA GLY A 35 -25.63 1.86 -5.05
C GLY A 35 -24.60 0.98 -4.35
N ILE A 36 -23.34 1.01 -4.79
CA ILE A 36 -22.25 0.24 -4.21
C ILE A 36 -21.69 1.02 -3.02
N SER A 37 -21.91 0.50 -1.82
CA SER A 37 -21.33 1.07 -0.60
C SER A 37 -19.82 0.91 -0.59
N TYR A 38 -19.10 1.94 -0.13
CA TYR A 38 -17.65 1.92 0.00
C TYR A 38 -17.19 2.67 1.24
N SER A 39 -15.96 2.39 1.66
CA SER A 39 -15.26 3.12 2.72
C SER A 39 -13.83 3.40 2.30
N ILE A 40 -13.26 4.51 2.77
CA ILE A 40 -11.87 4.86 2.48
C ILE A 40 -10.98 4.25 3.58
N MET A 41 -10.30 3.15 3.26
CA MET A 41 -9.35 2.50 4.19
C MET A 41 -8.03 3.27 4.30
N ILE A 42 -7.48 3.68 3.15
CA ILE A 42 -6.24 4.45 3.08
C ILE A 42 -6.52 5.74 2.30
N LYS A 43 -6.39 6.87 2.98
CA LYS A 43 -6.65 8.19 2.40
C LYS A 43 -5.57 8.60 1.40
N ASP A 44 -4.31 8.30 1.72
CA ASP A 44 -3.15 8.64 0.91
C ASP A 44 -2.10 7.53 1.01
N VAL A 45 -1.91 6.80 -0.09
CA VAL A 45 -0.90 5.74 -0.19
C VAL A 45 0.51 6.33 -0.22
N GLN A 46 0.68 7.54 -0.78
CA GLN A 46 2.00 8.17 -0.88
C GLN A 46 2.55 8.50 0.50
N ALA A 47 1.69 8.99 1.41
CA ALA A 47 2.10 9.27 2.79
C ALA A 47 2.64 8.02 3.53
N LEU A 48 2.05 6.84 3.28
CA LEU A 48 2.53 5.58 3.85
C LEU A 48 3.87 5.14 3.25
N VAL A 49 4.01 5.25 1.92
CA VAL A 49 5.27 4.94 1.22
C VAL A 49 6.40 5.86 1.65
N ASP A 50 6.12 7.15 1.83
CA ASP A 50 7.10 8.12 2.29
C ASP A 50 7.55 7.82 3.73
N HIS A 51 6.61 7.43 4.60
CA HIS A 51 6.92 6.98 5.96
C HIS A 51 7.82 5.74 5.96
N GLU A 52 7.46 4.71 5.20
CA GLU A 52 8.26 3.49 5.06
C GLU A 52 9.70 3.79 4.59
N ARG A 53 9.84 4.64 3.56
CA ARG A 53 11.16 5.05 3.05
C ARG A 53 11.98 5.80 4.09
N MET A 54 11.36 6.67 4.88
CA MET A 54 12.06 7.38 5.96
C MET A 54 12.59 6.41 7.01
N GLU A 55 11.82 5.39 7.39
CA GLU A 55 12.27 4.37 8.35
C GLU A 55 13.41 3.52 7.79
N MET A 56 13.33 3.09 6.52
CA MET A 56 14.44 2.38 5.87
C MET A 56 15.72 3.22 5.84
N LEU A 57 15.64 4.52 5.56
CA LEU A 57 16.81 5.41 5.59
C LEU A 57 17.39 5.56 7.00
N ARG A 58 16.57 5.44 8.05
CA ARG A 58 17.02 5.48 9.45
C ARG A 58 17.72 4.18 9.86
N SER A 59 17.24 3.03 9.40
CA SER A 59 17.81 1.71 9.72
C SER A 59 19.10 1.42 8.95
N ARG A 60 19.29 2.02 7.76
CA ARG A 60 20.46 1.82 6.87
C ARG A 60 21.81 2.33 7.40
N ARG A 61 21.89 2.73 8.68
CA ARG A 61 23.10 3.30 9.29
C ARG A 61 24.25 2.29 9.43
N GLN A 62 24.00 0.99 9.28
CA GLN A 62 25.03 -0.06 9.28
C GLN A 62 24.68 -1.16 8.27
N LEU A 63 25.62 -1.53 7.40
CA LEU A 63 25.50 -2.75 6.61
C LEU A 63 25.63 -3.95 7.57
N PRO A 64 24.67 -4.89 7.58
CA PRO A 64 24.80 -6.09 8.39
C PRO A 64 25.97 -6.92 7.88
N LEU A 65 27.01 -7.06 8.71
CA LEU A 65 28.23 -7.83 8.39
C LEU A 65 28.01 -9.34 8.52
N SER A 66 26.91 -9.75 9.16
CA SER A 66 26.52 -11.14 9.40
C SER A 66 25.03 -11.25 9.70
N THR A 67 24.49 -12.47 9.63
CA THR A 67 23.11 -12.79 10.05
C THR A 67 22.86 -12.51 11.53
N ASN A 68 23.88 -12.56 12.38
CA ASN A 68 23.76 -12.26 13.81
C ASN A 68 23.54 -10.77 14.10
N THR A 69 23.84 -9.90 13.13
CA THR A 69 23.72 -8.43 13.25
C THR A 69 22.67 -7.86 12.30
N PHE A 70 21.93 -8.72 11.60
CA PHE A 70 20.89 -8.32 10.66
C PHE A 70 19.61 -7.94 11.41
N ASP A 71 19.00 -6.81 11.03
CA ASP A 71 17.79 -6.29 11.68
C ASP A 71 16.53 -6.80 10.98
N TYR A 72 15.99 -7.91 11.46
CA TYR A 72 14.78 -8.53 10.89
C TYR A 72 13.49 -7.73 11.14
N ASP A 73 13.53 -6.67 11.95
CA ASP A 73 12.36 -5.84 12.24
C ASP A 73 12.19 -4.68 11.23
N THR A 74 13.08 -4.59 10.22
CA THR A 74 13.04 -3.53 9.21
C THR A 74 13.03 -4.07 7.77
N TYR A 75 12.58 -3.24 6.82
CA TYR A 75 12.66 -3.57 5.40
C TYR A 75 14.07 -3.31 4.86
N HIS A 76 14.52 -4.22 4.00
CA HIS A 76 15.84 -4.18 3.36
C HIS A 76 15.73 -4.14 1.83
N SER A 77 16.75 -3.58 1.20
CA SER A 77 16.92 -3.64 -0.25
C SER A 77 17.40 -5.02 -0.71
N LEU A 78 17.22 -5.32 -1.99
CA LEU A 78 17.68 -6.58 -2.59
C LEU A 78 19.20 -6.80 -2.48
N ASP A 79 20.00 -5.73 -2.47
CA ASP A 79 21.46 -5.84 -2.31
C ASP A 79 21.88 -6.17 -0.86
N GLU A 80 20.99 -5.95 0.10
CA GLU A 80 21.21 -6.22 1.53
C GLU A 80 20.80 -7.65 1.94
N VAL A 81 20.15 -8.42 1.05
CA VAL A 81 19.62 -9.78 1.28
C VAL A 81 20.33 -10.79 0.40
#